data_AF-A0A7Z0CPZ7-F1
#
_entry.id   AF-A0A7Z0CPZ7-F1
#
_cell.length_a   1.000
_cell.length_b   1.000
_cell.length_c   1.000
_cell.angle_alpha   90.00
_cell.angle_beta   90.00
_cell.angle_gamma   90.00
#
_symmetry.space_group_name_H-M   'P 1'
#
loop_
_entity.id
_entity.type
_entity.pdbx_description
1 polymer ?
#
loop_
_entity_poly.entity_id
_entity_poly.type
_entity_poly.pdbx_seq_one_letter_code
_entity_poly.pdbx_strand_id
1 'polypeptide(L)'
;MDDSDAQYLQDNRHIAERLMILLQRRRLLRDRVMDEDYEECRKSAHDLRKVFENEMLTVRGGGFLLRALMDLQAACTTFVSAAGRKSEAFRRDDELFRYHLIVLREVFAQRVGLIVERFNLVVTPELQGIIDFRR
;
A
#
# COMPACT_ATOMS: atom_id res chain seq x y z
N MET A 1 15.47 -6.40 21.42
CA MET A 1 15.27 -7.02 20.10
C MET A 1 15.92 -8.37 20.21
N ASP A 2 15.14 -9.45 20.07
CA ASP A 2 15.66 -10.82 20.17
C ASP A 2 16.48 -11.16 18.92
N ASP A 3 17.41 -12.11 19.00
CA ASP A 3 18.24 -12.53 17.86
C ASP A 3 17.37 -13.05 16.70
N SER A 4 16.19 -13.60 17.02
CA SER A 4 15.17 -14.03 16.07
C SER A 4 14.57 -12.86 15.26
N ASP A 5 14.33 -11.71 15.90
CA ASP A 5 13.81 -10.49 15.25
C ASP A 5 14.87 -9.88 14.31
N ALA A 6 16.14 -9.87 14.73
CA ALA A 6 17.22 -9.32 13.92
C ALA A 6 17.43 -10.15 12.64
N GLN A 7 17.45 -11.48 12.76
CA GLN A 7 17.54 -12.37 11.60
C GLN A 7 16.33 -12.21 10.67
N TYR A 8 15.12 -12.12 11.24
CA TYR A 8 13.90 -11.88 10.47
C TYR A 8 13.98 -10.59 9.64
N LEU A 9 14.42 -9.49 10.25
CA LEU A 9 14.55 -8.21 9.58
C LEU A 9 15.60 -8.28 8.47
N GLN A 10 16.74 -8.94 8.70
CA GLN A 10 17.77 -9.13 7.70
C GLN A 10 17.26 -9.94 6.50
N ASP A 11 16.58 -11.07 6.76
CA ASP A 11 16.06 -11.97 5.73
C ASP A 11 15.04 -11.29 4.82
N ASN A 12 14.21 -10.41 5.39
CA ASN A 12 13.09 -9.79 4.69
C ASN A 12 13.37 -8.34 4.22
N ARG A 13 14.55 -7.78 4.51
CA ARG A 13 14.88 -6.38 4.17
C ARG A 13 14.75 -6.06 2.69
N HIS A 14 15.25 -6.96 1.85
CA HIS A 14 15.22 -6.80 0.39
C HIS A 14 13.79 -6.73 -0.17
N ILE A 15 12.84 -7.43 0.45
CA ILE A 15 11.41 -7.40 0.10
C ILE A 15 10.83 -6.04 0.46
N ALA A 16 11.11 -5.56 1.67
CA ALA A 16 10.66 -4.26 2.14
C ALA A 16 11.22 -3.10 1.27
N GLU A 17 12.51 -3.14 0.92
CA GLU A 17 13.14 -2.15 0.03
C GLU A 17 12.50 -2.12 -1.36
N ARG A 18 12.34 -3.30 -1.97
CA ARG A 18 11.68 -3.42 -3.30
C ARG A 18 10.25 -2.88 -3.25
N LEU A 19 9.53 -3.17 -2.18
CA LEU A 19 8.18 -2.66 -1.96
C LEU A 19 8.18 -1.13 -1.92
N MET A 20 9.05 -0.52 -1.13
CA MET A 20 9.15 0.94 -1.02
C MET A 20 9.45 1.59 -2.37
N ILE A 21 10.38 1.01 -3.15
CA ILE A 21 10.72 1.49 -4.50
C ILE A 21 9.52 1.43 -5.45
N LEU A 22 8.67 0.40 -5.31
CA LEU A 22 7.46 0.27 -6.11
C LEU A 22 6.41 1.29 -5.71
N LEU A 23 6.18 1.46 -4.40
CA LEU A 23 5.12 2.33 -3.87
C LEU A 23 5.38 3.81 -4.16
N GLN A 24 6.63 4.28 -4.05
CA GLN A 24 6.98 5.67 -4.37
C GLN A 24 6.66 6.06 -5.83
N ARG A 25 6.51 5.10 -6.74
CA ARG A 25 6.18 5.34 -8.16
C ARG A 25 4.68 5.36 -8.44
N ARG A 26 3.83 5.04 -7.46
CA ARG A 26 2.37 4.93 -7.66
C ARG A 26 1.69 6.28 -7.44
N ARG A 27 1.12 6.83 -8.52
CA ARG A 27 0.31 8.06 -8.51
C ARG A 27 -0.89 7.96 -7.56
N LEU A 28 -1.53 6.79 -7.53
CA LEU A 28 -2.64 6.43 -6.61
C LEU A 28 -2.40 6.82 -5.15
N LEU A 29 -1.14 6.91 -4.70
CA LEU A 29 -0.80 7.20 -3.30
C LEU A 29 -0.35 8.65 -3.06
N ARG A 30 -0.21 9.47 -4.10
CA ARG A 30 0.46 10.78 -4.04
C ARG A 30 -0.34 11.91 -4.65
N ASP A 31 -1.09 11.66 -5.71
CA ASP A 31 -1.78 12.73 -6.42
C ASP A 31 -2.95 13.26 -5.58
N ARG A 32 -3.39 14.49 -5.84
CA ARG A 32 -4.52 15.06 -5.09
C ARG A 32 -5.78 14.25 -5.39
N VAL A 33 -6.57 13.97 -4.36
CA VAL A 33 -7.81 13.19 -4.46
C VAL A 33 -8.74 13.72 -5.56
N MET A 34 -8.75 15.04 -5.79
CA MET A 34 -9.63 15.71 -6.76
C MET A 34 -9.15 15.59 -8.22
N ASP A 35 -7.91 15.20 -8.46
CA ASP A 35 -7.29 15.13 -9.80
C ASP A 35 -7.20 13.68 -10.33
N GLU A 36 -7.79 12.72 -9.62
CA GLU A 36 -7.61 11.29 -9.87
C GLU A 36 -8.68 10.71 -10.81
N ASP A 37 -8.26 9.86 -11.75
CA ASP A 37 -9.17 9.12 -12.63
C ASP A 37 -9.63 7.81 -11.96
N TYR A 38 -10.93 7.57 -11.96
CA TYR A 38 -11.54 6.42 -11.29
C TYR A 38 -11.00 5.08 -11.82
N GLU A 39 -10.84 4.95 -13.13
CA GLU A 39 -10.43 3.69 -13.76
C GLU A 39 -8.93 3.46 -13.65
N GLU A 40 -8.11 4.52 -13.75
CA GLU A 40 -6.68 4.46 -13.46
C GLU A 40 -6.44 4.05 -12.00
N CYS A 41 -7.15 4.68 -11.05
CA CYS A 41 -7.08 4.33 -9.64
C CYS A 41 -7.47 2.87 -9.39
N ARG A 42 -8.60 2.42 -9.94
CA ARG A 42 -9.06 1.02 -9.82
C ARG A 42 -8.04 0.03 -10.38
N LYS A 43 -7.49 0.31 -11.57
CA LYS A 43 -6.46 -0.52 -12.20
C LYS A 43 -5.20 -0.58 -11.35
N SER A 44 -4.71 0.58 -10.88
CA SER A 44 -3.52 0.66 -10.03
C SER A 44 -3.70 -0.12 -8.72
N ALA A 45 -4.85 0.00 -8.06
CA ALA A 45 -5.15 -0.76 -6.84
C ALA A 45 -5.22 -2.28 -7.12
N HIS A 46 -5.82 -2.68 -8.25
CA HIS A 46 -5.87 -4.08 -8.67
C HIS A 46 -4.49 -4.67 -8.96
N ASP A 47 -3.60 -3.90 -9.59
CA ASP A 47 -2.24 -4.34 -9.87
C ASP A 47 -1.41 -4.44 -8.58
N LEU A 48 -1.57 -3.48 -7.66
CA LEU A 48 -0.95 -3.55 -6.33
C LEU A 48 -1.42 -4.77 -5.55
N ARG A 49 -2.71 -5.12 -5.60
CA ARG A 49 -3.24 -6.34 -4.97
C ARG A 49 -2.45 -7.58 -5.40
N LYS A 50 -2.21 -7.74 -6.71
CA LYS A 50 -1.44 -8.86 -7.26
C LYS A 50 0.03 -8.82 -6.85
N VAL A 51 0.63 -7.63 -6.83
CA VAL A 51 2.01 -7.46 -6.35
C VAL A 51 2.11 -7.95 -4.91
N PHE A 52 1.22 -7.52 -4.02
CA PHE A 52 1.25 -7.95 -2.63
C PHE A 52 1.02 -9.46 -2.49
N GLU A 53 0.09 -10.05 -3.25
CA GLU A 53 -0.08 -11.51 -3.31
C GLU A 53 1.22 -12.25 -3.62
N ASN A 54 1.98 -11.77 -4.61
CA ASN A 54 3.26 -12.36 -4.96
C ASN A 54 4.32 -12.14 -3.88
N GLU A 55 4.42 -10.93 -3.32
CA GLU A 55 5.40 -10.60 -2.28
C GLU A 55 5.17 -11.41 -1.01
N MET A 56 3.91 -11.67 -0.63
CA MET A 56 3.55 -12.50 0.53
C MET A 56 4.13 -13.92 0.44
N LEU A 57 4.23 -14.50 -0.76
CA LEU A 57 4.82 -15.83 -0.97
C LEU A 57 6.34 -15.86 -0.76
N THR A 58 6.98 -14.69 -0.77
CA THR A 58 8.44 -14.56 -0.61
C THR A 58 8.87 -14.23 0.81
N VAL A 59 7.95 -13.80 1.67
CA VAL A 59 8.25 -13.46 3.07
C VAL A 59 8.61 -14.72 3.86
N ARG A 60 9.75 -14.67 4.55
CA ARG A 60 10.24 -15.78 5.38
C ARG A 60 9.78 -15.64 6.82
N GLY A 61 9.36 -16.75 7.43
CA GLY A 61 9.11 -16.83 8.89
C GLY A 61 7.76 -16.27 9.37
N GLY A 62 6.82 -15.98 8.47
CA GLY A 62 5.56 -15.32 8.85
C GLY A 62 5.80 -13.91 9.38
N GLY A 63 4.99 -13.40 10.30
CA GLY A 63 5.33 -12.20 11.06
C GLY A 63 4.87 -10.85 10.48
N PHE A 64 5.53 -9.77 10.92
CA PHE A 64 5.04 -8.40 10.74
C PHE A 64 4.91 -7.98 9.28
N LEU A 65 5.94 -8.23 8.45
CA LEU A 65 5.91 -7.82 7.03
C LEU A 65 4.78 -8.54 6.28
N LEU A 66 4.58 -9.83 6.54
CA LEU A 66 3.48 -10.60 5.96
C LEU A 66 2.12 -9.98 6.34
N ARG A 67 1.93 -9.65 7.63
CA ARG A 67 0.68 -9.01 8.08
C ARG A 67 0.47 -7.63 7.45
N ALA A 68 1.52 -6.83 7.31
CA ALA A 68 1.44 -5.54 6.64
C ALA A 68 1.05 -5.69 5.16
N LEU A 69 1.63 -6.67 4.46
CA LEU A 69 1.26 -6.98 3.06
C LEU A 69 -0.19 -7.47 2.93
N MET A 70 -0.66 -8.30 3.86
CA MET A 70 -2.06 -8.74 3.90
C MET A 70 -3.02 -7.57 4.07
N ASP A 71 -2.72 -6.63 4.98
CA ASP A 71 -3.56 -5.45 5.20
C ASP A 71 -3.59 -4.52 3.97
N LEU A 72 -2.44 -4.31 3.32
CA LEU A 72 -2.36 -3.54 2.07
C LEU A 72 -3.15 -4.21 0.93
N GLN A 73 -3.03 -5.54 0.80
CA GLN A 73 -3.79 -6.33 -0.18
C GLN A 73 -5.30 -6.25 0.08
N ALA A 74 -5.72 -6.32 1.35
CA ALA A 74 -7.13 -6.22 1.74
C ALA A 74 -7.70 -4.82 1.45
N ALA A 75 -6.92 -3.76 1.68
CA ALA A 75 -7.33 -2.39 1.35
C ALA A 75 -7.52 -2.23 -0.17
N CYS A 76 -6.57 -2.72 -0.98
CA CYS A 76 -6.71 -2.74 -2.44
C CYS A 76 -7.94 -3.55 -2.89
N THR A 77 -8.18 -4.71 -2.29
CA THR A 77 -9.34 -5.55 -2.61
C THR A 77 -10.65 -4.83 -2.31
N THR A 78 -10.74 -4.18 -1.15
CA THR A 78 -11.90 -3.38 -0.75
C THR A 78 -12.15 -2.25 -1.74
N PHE A 79 -11.11 -1.49 -2.09
CA PHE A 79 -11.21 -0.39 -3.06
C PHE A 79 -11.69 -0.86 -4.44
N VAL A 80 -11.08 -1.92 -4.98
CA VAL A 80 -11.44 -2.48 -6.29
C VAL A 80 -12.87 -3.03 -6.29
N SER A 81 -13.30 -3.63 -5.18
CA SER A 81 -14.65 -4.16 -5.03
C SER A 81 -15.68 -3.03 -4.97
N ALA A 82 -15.38 -1.98 -4.21
CA ALA A 82 -16.22 -0.78 -4.12
C ALA A 82 -16.37 -0.06 -5.46
N ALA A 83 -15.32 -0.04 -6.28
CA ALA A 83 -15.36 0.57 -7.62
C ALA A 83 -16.40 -0.10 -8.54
N GLY A 84 -16.66 -1.40 -8.34
CA GLY A 84 -17.44 -2.22 -9.26
C GLY A 84 -16.73 -2.47 -10.59
N ARG A 85 -17.46 -3.10 -11.52
CA ARG A 85 -16.93 -3.39 -12.86
C ARG A 85 -16.66 -2.07 -13.59
N LYS A 86 -15.45 -1.92 -14.16
CA LYS A 86 -15.03 -0.71 -14.91
C LYS A 86 -15.24 0.60 -14.14
N SER A 87 -15.17 0.56 -12.81
CA SER A 87 -15.36 1.74 -11.94
C SER A 87 -16.77 2.36 -12.04
N GLU A 88 -17.78 1.58 -12.44
CA GLU A 88 -19.14 2.09 -12.62
C GLU A 88 -19.75 2.67 -11.34
N ALA A 89 -19.42 2.14 -10.16
CA ALA A 89 -19.93 2.67 -8.89
C ALA A 89 -19.31 4.05 -8.59
N PHE A 90 -17.99 4.19 -8.74
CA PHE A 90 -17.28 5.46 -8.55
C PHE A 90 -17.71 6.55 -9.53
N ARG A 91 -18.01 6.19 -10.79
CA ARG A 91 -18.54 7.17 -11.76
C ARG A 91 -19.93 7.67 -11.39
N ARG A 92 -20.73 6.85 -10.70
CA ARG A 92 -22.08 7.22 -10.27
C ARG A 92 -22.07 8.01 -8.97
N ASP A 93 -21.08 7.77 -8.13
CA ASP A 93 -20.95 8.37 -6.81
C ASP A 93 -19.47 8.72 -6.54
N ASP A 94 -19.15 9.99 -6.76
CA ASP A 94 -17.79 10.52 -6.54
C ASP A 94 -17.47 10.64 -5.04
N GLU A 95 -18.46 10.82 -4.16
CA GLU A 95 -18.22 10.82 -2.72
C GLU A 95 -17.79 9.43 -2.23
N LEU A 96 -18.42 8.38 -2.76
CA LEU A 96 -18.02 6.99 -2.52
C LEU A 96 -16.57 6.75 -2.99
N PHE A 97 -16.20 7.24 -4.17
CA PHE A 97 -14.83 7.15 -4.67
C PHE A 97 -13.84 7.80 -3.70
N ARG A 98 -14.08 9.07 -3.34
CA ARG A 98 -13.20 9.84 -2.45
C ARG A 98 -13.06 9.17 -1.08
N TYR A 99 -14.17 8.71 -0.51
CA TYR A 99 -14.16 7.98 0.76
C TYR A 99 -13.26 6.75 0.68
N HIS A 100 -13.44 5.89 -0.33
CA HIS A 100 -12.63 4.69 -0.47
C HIS A 100 -11.16 4.99 -0.82
N LEU A 101 -10.88 6.05 -1.57
CA LEU A 101 -9.51 6.47 -1.87
C LEU A 101 -8.78 6.96 -0.61
N ILE A 102 -9.46 7.73 0.23
CA ILE A 102 -8.94 8.16 1.54
C ILE A 102 -8.65 6.92 2.39
N VAL A 103 -9.64 6.04 2.62
CA VAL A 103 -9.47 4.83 3.44
C VAL A 103 -8.30 3.97 2.94
N LEU A 104 -8.18 3.78 1.63
CA LEU A 104 -7.05 3.08 1.03
C LEU A 104 -5.71 3.75 1.41
N ARG A 105 -5.57 5.05 1.12
CA ARG A 105 -4.32 5.79 1.36
C ARG A 105 -3.95 5.85 2.84
N GLU A 106 -4.92 5.90 3.72
CA GLU A 106 -4.71 5.86 5.16
C GLU A 106 -4.11 4.52 5.63
N VAL A 107 -4.61 3.39 5.11
CA VAL A 107 -4.02 2.08 5.42
C VAL A 107 -2.57 2.02 4.89
N PHE A 108 -2.34 2.55 3.68
CA PHE A 108 -0.99 2.64 3.13
C PHE A 108 -0.07 3.48 3.99
N ALA A 109 -0.48 4.68 4.40
CA ALA A 109 0.30 5.57 5.25
C ALA A 109 0.74 4.87 6.55
N GLN A 110 -0.19 4.22 7.23
CA GLN A 110 0.09 3.49 8.48
C GLN A 110 1.05 2.31 8.27
N ARG A 111 0.80 1.48 7.25
CA ARG A 111 1.60 0.26 7.03
C ARG A 111 2.98 0.58 6.45
N VAL A 112 3.07 1.53 5.53
CA VAL A 112 4.35 2.02 4.97
C VAL A 112 5.20 2.63 6.07
N GLY A 113 4.63 3.50 6.91
CA GLY A 113 5.36 4.10 8.03
C GLY A 113 5.95 3.05 8.98
N LEU A 114 5.15 2.04 9.33
CA LEU A 114 5.60 0.96 10.21
C LEU A 114 6.66 0.06 9.56
N ILE A 115 6.58 -0.21 8.26
CA ILE A 115 7.62 -0.97 7.52
C ILE A 115 8.93 -0.18 7.52
N VAL A 116 8.88 1.09 7.16
CA VAL A 116 10.04 1.98 7.13
C VAL A 116 10.73 2.02 8.50
N GLU A 117 9.96 2.22 9.57
CA GLU A 117 10.46 2.27 10.94
C GLU A 117 11.12 0.93 11.34
N ARG A 118 10.42 -0.20 11.13
CA ARG A 118 10.89 -1.52 11.54
C ARG A 118 12.14 -1.99 10.81
N PHE A 119 12.26 -1.68 9.53
CA PHE A 119 13.42 -2.08 8.71
C PHE A 119 14.51 -1.01 8.62
N ASN A 120 14.32 0.13 9.29
CA ASN A 120 15.20 1.30 9.25
C ASN A 120 15.58 1.66 7.79
N LEU A 121 14.55 1.86 6.97
CA LEU A 121 14.72 2.16 5.55
C LEU A 121 14.90 3.66 5.31
N VAL A 122 15.62 4.00 4.24
CA VAL A 122 15.77 5.39 3.80
C VAL A 122 14.43 5.92 3.31
N VAL A 123 14.00 7.06 3.84
CA VAL A 123 12.75 7.72 3.45
C VAL A 123 13.03 8.78 2.41
N THR A 124 12.51 8.56 1.21
CA THR A 124 12.50 9.57 0.14
C THR A 124 11.35 10.56 0.36
N PRO A 125 11.39 11.78 -0.21
CA PRO A 125 10.29 12.74 -0.13
C PRO A 125 8.94 12.15 -0.59
N GLU A 126 8.96 11.28 -1.60
CA GLU A 126 7.77 10.60 -2.11
C GLU A 126 7.18 9.63 -1.09
N LEU A 127 8.02 8.87 -0.39
CA LEU A 127 7.58 7.98 0.68
C LEU A 127 7.09 8.77 1.89
N GLN A 128 7.76 9.88 2.21
CA GLN A 128 7.33 10.77 3.28
C GLN A 128 5.91 11.30 3.00
N GLY A 129 5.62 11.71 1.76
CA GLY A 129 4.28 12.14 1.36
C GLY A 129 3.20 11.07 1.51
N ILE A 130 3.55 9.79 1.33
CA ILE A 130 2.63 8.66 1.59
C ILE A 130 2.41 8.50 3.10
N ILE A 131 3.48 8.55 3.91
CA ILE A 131 3.43 8.36 5.36
C ILE A 131 2.64 9.48 6.05
N ASP A 132 2.83 10.72 5.61
CA ASP A 132 2.21 11.90 6.21
C ASP A 132 0.80 12.19 5.69
N PHE A 133 0.16 11.28 4.93
CA PHE A 133 -1.16 11.52 4.33
C PHE A 133 -2.24 12.02 5.32
N ARG A 134 -2.13 11.74 6.62
CA ARG A 134 -3.05 12.21 7.67
C ARG A 134 -2.47 13.32 8.58
N ARG A 135 -1.23 13.76 8.39
CA ARG A 135 -0.58 14.75 9.26
C ARG A 135 -0.80 16.17 8.79
#